data_AF-A0A1V6FVC7-F1
#
_entry.id   AF-A0A1V6FVC7-F1
#
_cell.length_a   1.000
_cell.length_b   1.000
_cell.length_c   1.000
_cell.angle_alpha   90.00
_cell.angle_beta   90.00
_cell.angle_gamma   90.00
#
_symmetry.space_group_name_H-M   'P 1'
#
loop_
_entity.id
_entity.type
_entity.pdbx_description
1 polymer ?
#
loop_
_entity_poly.entity_id
_entity_poly.type
_entity_poly.pdbx_seq_one_letter_code
_entity_poly.pdbx_strand_id
1 'polypeptide(L)'
;MKAQNKSMALFGIAFGLLLALSVQAAPFVSNVVGVQRGGTKLVDITYDLADDDHATLSVTIKISQDAGATWDVPCTSVSGDGIGPEVTPGKGKSIVWDAGADWNGQWSNRMKAKITATINAAPPQPSGEWLVVDLSEGPNAISYPVTYLDNAPGGPWPVAGWPDEYRTTKLVLRKISAGTFMMGSPADEFGRNPEGEEKETLHQVTLTKDFYVGVFEVTQKQWELVVGAWPSKFFNENFRAARPVENVSYEDIRGNDIGSGWPANNAVDDYSFMGRLRAKTGLDFDLPTEAQWEYACRAGTTTALNSDKNLTALEECVNVAEVGRYWFNGGQNQDADVDTTGGTAAAGSYRPNAWGLYDMHGNVLEWCLDWWDFEDYSPQPATDPKGGDGNAPPGANGPCRIIRGGSWAYQADGCRSAYRGYWFPMASADTVGFRVVKTIQ
;
A
#
# COMPACT_ATOMS: atom_id res chain seq x y z
N MET A 1 34.10 14.10 62.60
CA MET A 1 34.52 12.69 62.57
C MET A 1 33.37 11.84 62.08
N LYS A 2 33.68 10.83 61.26
CA LYS A 2 32.86 9.67 60.84
C LYS A 2 32.00 9.14 62.01
N ALA A 3 30.89 8.43 61.89
CA ALA A 3 30.15 7.70 60.85
C ALA A 3 28.71 7.56 61.44
N GLN A 4 27.67 6.92 60.91
CA GLN A 4 27.49 5.80 59.98
C GLN A 4 25.96 5.71 59.83
N ASN A 5 25.42 5.49 58.62
CA ASN A 5 24.12 4.85 58.48
C ASN A 5 24.23 3.79 57.39
N LYS A 6 23.93 2.55 57.79
CA LYS A 6 23.84 1.37 56.93
C LYS A 6 22.45 1.32 56.30
N SER A 7 22.40 1.02 55.00
CA SER A 7 21.28 0.32 54.34
C SER A 7 21.83 -0.22 53.01
N MET A 8 22.15 -1.51 52.95
CA MET A 8 21.28 -2.61 52.50
C MET A 8 21.14 -2.63 50.97
N ALA A 9 21.89 -3.54 50.36
CA ALA A 9 21.89 -3.81 48.93
C ALA A 9 20.66 -4.64 48.54
N LEU A 10 20.02 -4.27 47.43
CA LEU A 10 19.17 -5.16 46.65
C LEU A 10 19.63 -5.06 45.19
N PHE A 11 20.16 -6.17 44.67
CA PHE A 11 20.49 -6.34 43.26
C PHE A 11 19.19 -6.50 42.47
N GLY A 12 18.90 -5.52 41.61
CA GLY A 12 17.93 -5.65 40.53
C GLY A 12 18.63 -5.33 39.22
N ILE A 13 19.03 -6.37 38.48
CA ILE A 13 19.56 -6.23 37.12
C ILE A 13 18.35 -5.99 36.21
N ALA A 14 18.09 -4.73 35.89
CA ALA A 14 17.18 -4.36 34.82
C ALA A 14 17.94 -4.49 33.49
N PHE A 15 17.57 -5.48 32.67
CA PHE A 15 17.92 -5.50 31.26
C PHE A 15 17.10 -4.40 30.57
N GLY A 16 17.67 -3.20 30.52
CA GLY A 16 17.15 -2.12 29.68
C GLY A 16 17.45 -2.46 28.23
N LEU A 17 16.39 -2.70 27.46
CA LEU A 17 16.44 -2.75 26.00
C LEU A 17 16.86 -1.34 25.53
N LEU A 18 18.15 -1.13 25.22
CA LEU A 18 18.58 0.05 24.48
C LEU A 18 18.02 -0.09 23.06
N LEU A 19 16.87 0.56 22.79
CA LEU A 19 16.59 0.99 21.42
C LEU A 19 17.74 1.93 21.03
N ALA A 20 18.59 1.49 20.11
CA ALA A 20 19.47 2.38 19.38
C ALA A 20 18.56 3.29 18.54
N LEU A 21 18.17 4.44 19.10
CA LEU A 21 17.72 5.58 18.31
C LEU A 21 18.91 5.96 17.42
N SER A 22 18.91 5.54 16.17
CA SER A 22 19.78 6.12 15.16
C SER A 22 19.43 7.60 15.10
N VAL A 23 20.31 8.45 15.61
CA VAL A 23 20.18 9.90 15.46
C VAL A 23 20.39 10.18 13.98
N GLN A 24 19.28 10.45 13.28
CA GLN A 24 19.29 10.86 11.88
C GLN A 24 20.21 12.08 11.71
N ALA A 25 21.13 12.03 10.76
CA ALA A 25 22.07 13.11 10.57
C ALA A 25 21.36 14.28 9.87
N ALA A 26 21.57 15.51 10.35
CA ALA A 26 21.02 16.68 9.66
C ALA A 26 21.74 16.88 8.31
N PRO A 27 21.03 17.34 7.26
CA PRO A 27 21.64 17.62 5.97
C PRO A 27 22.77 18.65 6.12
N PHE A 28 23.84 18.43 5.36
CA PHE A 28 25.06 19.22 5.45
C PHE A 28 25.39 19.88 4.11
N VAL A 29 25.53 21.21 4.13
CA VAL A 29 25.96 22.01 2.97
C VAL A 29 27.42 22.44 3.16
N SER A 30 28.23 22.25 2.12
CA SER A 30 29.64 22.62 2.13
C SER A 30 30.10 23.17 0.78
N ASN A 31 31.36 23.63 0.71
CA ASN A 31 32.00 24.09 -0.53
C ASN A 31 31.21 25.17 -1.31
N VAL A 32 30.52 26.05 -0.59
CA VAL A 32 29.75 27.14 -1.20
C VAL A 32 30.70 28.18 -1.83
N VAL A 33 30.58 28.37 -3.14
CA VAL A 33 31.35 29.35 -3.92
C VAL A 33 30.39 30.18 -4.74
N GLY A 34 30.57 31.51 -4.76
CA GLY A 34 29.78 32.44 -5.57
C GLY A 34 30.68 33.25 -6.51
N VAL A 35 30.36 33.29 -7.80
CA VAL A 35 31.12 33.99 -8.84
C VAL A 35 30.16 34.76 -9.74
N GLN A 36 30.39 36.07 -9.90
CA GLN A 36 29.66 36.84 -10.90
C GLN A 36 30.20 36.52 -12.30
N ARG A 37 29.31 36.21 -13.25
CA ARG A 37 29.67 36.02 -14.65
C ARG A 37 30.13 37.36 -15.25
N GLY A 38 31.38 37.42 -15.69
CA GLY A 38 32.00 38.62 -16.24
C GLY A 38 31.16 39.25 -17.36
N GLY A 39 30.95 40.57 -17.29
CA GLY A 39 30.14 41.32 -18.26
C GLY A 39 28.62 41.15 -18.12
N THR A 40 28.14 40.40 -17.11
CA THR A 40 26.70 40.21 -16.85
C THR A 40 26.34 40.53 -15.40
N LYS A 41 25.05 40.43 -15.07
CA LYS A 41 24.53 40.55 -13.70
C LYS A 41 24.09 39.21 -13.10
N LEU A 42 24.48 38.10 -13.75
CA LEU A 42 24.24 36.76 -13.25
C LEU A 42 25.35 36.34 -12.29
N VAL A 43 24.96 35.69 -11.20
CA VAL A 43 25.87 35.14 -10.21
C VAL A 43 25.68 33.63 -10.16
N ASP A 44 26.75 32.90 -10.44
CA ASP A 44 26.80 31.44 -10.29
C ASP A 44 27.19 31.11 -8.85
N ILE A 45 26.39 30.29 -8.19
CA ILE A 45 26.64 29.78 -6.86
C ILE A 45 26.67 28.25 -6.92
N THR A 46 27.79 27.66 -6.53
CA THR A 46 27.97 26.21 -6.48
C THR A 46 28.19 25.74 -5.05
N TYR A 47 27.71 24.54 -4.72
CA TYR A 47 27.91 23.93 -3.39
C TYR A 47 27.83 22.41 -3.44
N ASP A 48 28.29 21.75 -2.39
CA ASP A 48 28.11 20.31 -2.16
C ASP A 48 27.03 20.07 -1.10
N LEU A 49 26.16 19.10 -1.35
CA LEU A 49 25.06 18.70 -0.47
C LEU A 49 25.24 17.25 -0.03
N ALA A 50 25.32 17.00 1.27
CA ALA A 50 25.44 15.67 1.85
C ALA A 50 24.27 15.36 2.78
N ASP A 51 23.60 14.25 2.51
CA ASP A 51 22.58 13.62 3.36
C ASP A 51 22.47 12.17 2.88
N ASP A 52 22.77 11.23 3.77
CA ASP A 52 22.76 9.79 3.44
C ASP A 52 21.39 9.16 3.75
N ASP A 53 20.49 9.91 4.39
CA ASP A 53 19.22 9.42 4.94
C ASP A 53 18.02 9.78 4.03
N HIS A 54 18.17 10.74 3.10
CA HIS A 54 17.07 11.22 2.25
C HIS A 54 17.42 11.27 0.76
N ALA A 55 16.45 10.88 -0.08
CA ALA A 55 16.57 10.95 -1.54
C ALA A 55 16.56 12.40 -2.08
N THR A 56 15.80 13.29 -1.45
CA THR A 56 15.70 14.71 -1.85
C THR A 56 15.54 15.62 -0.64
N LEU A 57 15.96 16.88 -0.80
CA LEU A 57 15.90 17.94 0.21
C LEU A 57 15.32 19.22 -0.39
N SER A 58 14.69 20.04 0.44
CA SER A 58 14.34 21.40 0.06
C SER A 58 15.53 22.32 0.29
N VAL A 59 15.95 23.04 -0.75
CA VAL A 59 17.07 23.98 -0.72
C VAL A 59 16.58 25.39 -1.00
N THR A 60 16.98 26.32 -0.15
CA THR A 60 16.72 27.76 -0.30
C THR A 60 18.02 28.57 -0.23
N ILE A 61 17.99 29.77 -0.78
CA ILE A 61 19.11 30.72 -0.76
C ILE A 61 18.70 32.06 -0.16
N LYS A 62 19.62 32.68 0.58
CA LYS A 62 19.58 34.10 0.93
C LYS A 62 20.89 34.78 0.58
N ILE A 63 20.80 36.06 0.24
CA ILE A 63 21.94 36.91 -0.09
C ILE A 63 22.08 38.02 0.96
N SER A 64 23.32 38.34 1.29
CA SER A 64 23.71 39.42 2.19
C SER A 64 24.65 40.37 1.48
N GLN A 65 24.52 41.66 1.76
CA GLN A 65 25.40 42.72 1.27
C GLN A 65 26.42 43.21 2.31
N ASP A 66 26.34 42.74 3.56
CA ASP A 66 27.05 43.32 4.71
C ASP A 66 27.91 42.28 5.48
N ALA A 67 28.47 41.32 4.74
CA ALA A 67 29.22 40.18 5.26
C ALA A 67 28.42 39.24 6.18
N GLY A 68 27.11 39.17 5.99
CA GLY A 68 26.22 38.22 6.65
C GLY A 68 25.54 38.74 7.91
N ALA A 69 25.63 40.05 8.21
CA ALA A 69 24.95 40.64 9.35
C ALA A 69 23.43 40.74 9.08
N THR A 70 23.01 41.11 7.87
CA THR A 70 21.64 40.98 7.37
C THR A 70 21.58 40.08 6.14
N TRP A 71 20.37 39.55 5.85
CA TRP A 71 20.09 38.65 4.73
C TRP A 71 18.86 39.15 3.96
N ASP A 72 18.88 40.42 3.61
CA ASP A 72 17.76 41.22 3.10
C ASP A 72 17.87 41.58 1.61
N VAL A 73 18.96 41.20 0.95
CA VAL A 73 19.11 41.39 -0.50
C VAL A 73 18.07 40.49 -1.20
N PRO A 74 17.18 41.05 -2.04
CA PRO A 74 16.20 40.28 -2.77
C PRO A 74 16.87 39.19 -3.63
N CYS A 75 16.36 37.97 -3.56
CA CYS A 75 16.89 36.81 -4.26
C CYS A 75 15.73 35.90 -4.68
N THR A 76 14.96 36.37 -5.65
CA THR A 76 13.73 35.73 -6.15
C THR A 76 13.90 35.18 -7.56
N SER A 77 14.81 35.75 -8.35
CA SER A 77 15.13 35.35 -9.71
C SER A 77 16.27 34.33 -9.71
N VAL A 78 15.97 33.11 -9.26
CA VAL A 78 16.94 32.01 -9.15
C VAL A 78 16.57 30.84 -10.05
N SER A 79 17.58 30.14 -10.54
CA SER A 79 17.44 28.93 -11.36
C SER A 79 18.59 27.96 -11.10
N GLY A 80 18.56 26.77 -11.70
CA GLY A 80 19.59 25.73 -11.53
C GLY A 80 19.06 24.47 -10.86
N ASP A 81 19.91 23.45 -10.77
CA ASP A 81 19.58 22.13 -10.20
C ASP A 81 19.77 22.04 -8.69
N GLY A 82 20.38 23.06 -8.08
CA GLY A 82 20.67 23.16 -6.65
C GLY A 82 19.68 24.01 -5.86
N ILE A 83 18.46 24.23 -6.34
CA ILE A 83 17.47 25.08 -5.66
C ILE A 83 16.07 24.51 -5.80
N GLY A 84 15.24 24.65 -4.76
CA GLY A 84 13.84 24.22 -4.78
C GLY A 84 13.58 23.01 -3.89
N PRO A 85 12.36 22.43 -3.98
CA PRO A 85 11.87 21.45 -3.00
C PRO A 85 12.44 20.03 -3.16
N GLU A 86 13.07 19.70 -4.29
CA GLU A 86 13.46 18.31 -4.63
C GLU A 86 14.91 18.21 -5.11
N VAL A 87 15.85 18.74 -4.33
CA VAL A 87 17.28 18.67 -4.66
C VAL A 87 17.86 17.36 -4.11
N THR A 88 18.31 16.48 -4.99
CA THR A 88 19.05 15.27 -4.61
C THR A 88 20.39 15.64 -3.98
N PRO A 89 20.87 14.96 -2.93
CA PRO A 89 22.26 15.10 -2.44
C PRO A 89 23.30 14.86 -3.55
N GLY A 90 24.51 15.38 -3.36
CA GLY A 90 25.62 15.24 -4.30
C GLY A 90 26.50 16.49 -4.39
N LYS A 91 27.60 16.36 -5.12
CA LYS A 91 28.58 17.44 -5.32
C LYS A 91 28.20 18.37 -6.47
N GLY A 92 28.64 19.62 -6.39
CA GLY A 92 28.56 20.57 -7.51
C GLY A 92 27.15 21.04 -7.87
N LYS A 93 26.24 21.10 -6.90
CA LYS A 93 24.90 21.68 -7.07
C LYS A 93 25.01 23.14 -7.48
N SER A 94 24.18 23.57 -8.43
CA SER A 94 24.31 24.90 -9.05
C SER A 94 23.05 25.74 -8.87
N ILE A 95 23.24 26.99 -8.48
CA ILE A 95 22.21 28.04 -8.43
C ILE A 95 22.72 29.21 -9.24
N VAL A 96 21.91 29.70 -10.18
CA VAL A 96 22.16 30.94 -10.92
C VAL A 96 21.18 31.98 -10.42
N TRP A 97 21.70 33.04 -9.81
CA TRP A 97 20.92 34.19 -9.36
C TRP A 97 21.04 35.35 -10.35
N ASP A 98 19.91 35.87 -10.82
CA ASP A 98 19.85 37.10 -11.61
C ASP A 98 19.77 38.33 -10.70
N ALA A 99 20.95 38.80 -10.26
CA ALA A 99 21.06 40.03 -9.47
C ALA A 99 20.63 41.28 -10.27
N GLY A 100 20.62 41.20 -11.60
CA GLY A 100 20.14 42.27 -12.47
C GLY A 100 18.63 42.44 -12.44
N ALA A 101 17.89 41.35 -12.22
CA ALA A 101 16.45 41.38 -12.01
C ALA A 101 16.10 41.80 -10.57
N ASP A 102 16.79 41.23 -9.58
CA ASP A 102 16.38 41.38 -8.18
C ASP A 102 16.99 42.61 -7.47
N TRP A 103 18.20 43.02 -7.87
CA TRP A 103 19.01 43.99 -7.10
C TRP A 103 19.84 44.91 -8.00
N ASN A 104 19.21 45.40 -9.05
CA ASN A 104 19.85 46.17 -10.11
C ASN A 104 20.46 47.50 -9.63
N GLY A 105 21.65 47.84 -10.14
CA GLY A 105 22.31 49.14 -9.91
C GLY A 105 22.94 49.30 -8.53
N GLN A 106 22.90 48.26 -7.70
CA GLN A 106 23.54 48.23 -6.39
C GLN A 106 24.78 47.34 -6.40
N TRP A 107 25.70 47.58 -5.46
CA TRP A 107 26.95 46.84 -5.37
C TRP A 107 27.48 46.80 -3.94
N SER A 108 28.12 45.69 -3.59
CA SER A 108 28.92 45.54 -2.37
C SER A 108 30.10 44.60 -2.61
N ASN A 109 31.24 44.87 -1.98
CA ASN A 109 32.38 43.94 -1.91
C ASN A 109 32.29 42.97 -0.72
N ARG A 110 31.20 43.02 0.05
CA ARG A 110 30.97 42.19 1.23
C ARG A 110 29.85 41.16 1.04
N MET A 111 29.57 40.80 -0.22
CA MET A 111 28.50 39.87 -0.54
C MET A 111 28.74 38.49 0.09
N LYS A 112 27.67 37.88 0.62
CA LYS A 112 27.65 36.49 1.09
C LYS A 112 26.39 35.79 0.60
N ALA A 113 26.50 34.49 0.34
CA ALA A 113 25.37 33.59 0.08
C ALA A 113 25.22 32.62 1.24
N LYS A 114 23.97 32.35 1.64
CA LYS A 114 23.61 31.31 2.60
C LYS A 114 22.68 30.34 1.93
N ILE A 115 23.15 29.11 1.80
CA ILE A 115 22.35 27.98 1.32
C ILE A 115 21.80 27.25 2.55
N THR A 116 20.52 26.97 2.55
CA THR A 116 19.86 26.23 3.62
C THR A 116 19.21 25.00 3.01
N ALA A 117 19.69 23.82 3.38
CA ALA A 117 19.03 22.56 3.08
C ALA A 117 18.19 22.16 4.29
N THR A 118 16.93 21.84 4.05
CA THR A 118 16.02 21.31 5.05
C THR A 118 15.51 19.96 4.59
N ILE A 119 15.46 19.01 5.52
CA ILE A 119 14.72 17.77 5.32
C ILE A 119 13.32 18.17 4.87
N ASN A 120 12.90 17.66 3.72
CA ASN A 120 11.50 17.75 3.33
C ASN A 120 10.73 17.17 4.50
N ALA A 121 9.91 17.99 5.18
CA ALA A 121 9.01 17.46 6.20
C ALA A 121 8.37 16.23 5.57
N ALA A 122 8.51 15.06 6.23
CA ALA A 122 7.79 13.88 5.78
C ALA A 122 6.38 14.36 5.45
N PRO A 123 5.86 14.11 4.24
CA PRO A 123 4.49 14.50 3.92
C PRO A 123 3.64 14.09 5.11
N PRO A 124 2.74 14.95 5.62
CA PRO A 124 2.00 14.68 6.84
C PRO A 124 1.56 13.22 6.81
N GLN A 125 2.02 12.46 7.81
CA GLN A 125 1.68 11.05 7.95
C GLN A 125 0.19 10.93 7.68
N PRO A 126 -0.24 10.06 6.74
CA PRO A 126 -1.57 10.08 6.19
C PRO A 126 -2.62 10.15 7.31
N SER A 127 -3.14 11.35 7.54
CA SER A 127 -4.04 11.64 8.65
C SER A 127 -5.44 11.54 8.07
N GLY A 128 -5.95 10.33 8.09
CA GLY A 128 -7.31 10.02 7.67
C GLY A 128 -7.60 8.55 7.90
N GLU A 129 -8.81 8.28 8.34
CA GLU A 129 -9.39 6.95 8.47
C GLU A 129 -9.61 6.28 7.09
N TRP A 130 -9.57 7.08 6.01
CA TRP A 130 -9.79 6.65 4.64
C TRP A 130 -8.78 7.29 3.68
N LEU A 131 -8.40 6.54 2.65
CA LEU A 131 -7.57 6.98 1.53
C LEU A 131 -8.40 6.83 0.25
N VAL A 132 -8.53 7.91 -0.52
CA VAL A 132 -9.22 7.91 -1.81
C VAL A 132 -8.25 8.28 -2.93
N VAL A 133 -8.18 7.46 -3.98
CA VAL A 133 -7.43 7.74 -5.21
C VAL A 133 -8.43 8.03 -6.33
N ASP A 134 -8.32 9.18 -6.98
CA ASP A 134 -9.17 9.54 -8.12
C ASP A 134 -8.54 9.08 -9.44
N LEU A 135 -9.18 8.11 -10.09
CA LEU A 135 -8.76 7.51 -11.35
C LEU A 135 -9.48 8.12 -12.56
N SER A 136 -10.34 9.12 -12.37
CA SER A 136 -11.29 9.60 -13.41
C SER A 136 -10.62 10.09 -14.69
N GLU A 137 -9.37 10.55 -14.64
CA GLU A 137 -8.60 10.98 -15.81
C GLU A 137 -8.06 9.80 -16.67
N GLY A 138 -8.19 8.57 -16.18
CA GLY A 138 -7.86 7.36 -16.91
C GLY A 138 -6.35 7.14 -17.11
N PRO A 139 -5.96 6.26 -18.05
CA PRO A 139 -4.58 5.76 -18.15
C PRO A 139 -3.58 6.83 -18.60
N ASN A 140 -4.07 7.89 -19.27
CA ASN A 140 -3.26 9.00 -19.78
C ASN A 140 -3.07 10.14 -18.77
N ALA A 141 -3.64 10.03 -17.56
CA ALA A 141 -3.47 11.02 -16.50
C ALA A 141 -1.98 11.24 -16.18
N ILE A 142 -1.58 12.49 -15.91
CA ILE A 142 -0.21 12.79 -15.46
C ILE A 142 -0.01 12.26 -14.03
N SER A 143 -1.05 12.37 -13.19
CA SER A 143 -1.08 11.89 -11.82
C SER A 143 -2.51 11.52 -11.41
N TYR A 144 -2.66 10.64 -10.42
CA TYR A 144 -3.93 10.38 -9.76
C TYR A 144 -3.99 11.12 -8.43
N PRO A 145 -4.92 12.09 -8.25
CA PRO A 145 -5.09 12.78 -6.99
C PRO A 145 -5.37 11.80 -5.84
N VAL A 146 -4.68 11.99 -4.72
CA VAL A 146 -4.90 11.21 -3.48
C VAL A 146 -5.43 12.12 -2.39
N THR A 147 -6.52 11.71 -1.74
CA THR A 147 -7.12 12.42 -0.61
C THR A 147 -7.21 11.52 0.61
N TYR A 148 -6.90 12.06 1.79
CA TYR A 148 -7.12 11.41 3.08
C TYR A 148 -8.32 12.03 3.78
N LEU A 149 -9.21 11.20 4.32
CA LEU A 149 -10.45 11.64 4.96
C LEU A 149 -10.61 11.02 6.34
N ASP A 150 -11.07 11.80 7.32
CA ASP A 150 -11.40 11.30 8.67
C ASP A 150 -12.73 10.53 8.70
N ASN A 151 -13.61 10.78 7.72
CA ASN A 151 -14.92 10.16 7.63
C ASN A 151 -15.06 9.40 6.32
N ALA A 152 -15.97 8.43 6.29
CA ALA A 152 -16.19 7.64 5.08
C ALA A 152 -16.68 8.54 3.92
N PRO A 153 -16.17 8.32 2.70
CA PRO A 153 -16.69 9.01 1.53
C PRO A 153 -18.17 8.65 1.31
N GLY A 154 -19.01 9.64 1.07
CA GLY A 154 -20.45 9.43 0.85
C GLY A 154 -21.32 9.39 2.11
N GLY A 155 -20.76 9.55 3.32
CA GLY A 155 -21.55 9.71 4.54
C GLY A 155 -20.90 9.15 5.81
N PRO A 156 -21.62 9.13 6.95
CA PRO A 156 -21.13 8.48 8.16
C PRO A 156 -20.99 6.96 7.95
N TRP A 157 -19.93 6.37 8.50
CA TRP A 157 -19.74 4.92 8.49
C TRP A 157 -20.68 4.22 9.50
N PRO A 158 -21.36 3.10 9.15
CA PRO A 158 -21.37 2.42 7.85
C PRO A 158 -22.12 3.17 6.75
N VAL A 159 -21.52 3.22 5.55
CA VAL A 159 -22.14 3.88 4.39
C VAL A 159 -23.17 2.93 3.78
N ALA A 160 -24.45 3.26 4.00
CA ALA A 160 -25.55 2.55 3.35
C ALA A 160 -25.62 2.95 1.87
N GLY A 161 -25.22 2.03 0.98
CA GLY A 161 -25.23 2.27 -0.47
C GLY A 161 -24.14 3.25 -0.88
N TRP A 162 -22.92 2.74 -1.03
CA TRP A 162 -21.79 3.51 -1.55
C TRP A 162 -22.13 4.18 -2.89
N PRO A 163 -21.76 5.46 -3.09
CA PRO A 163 -21.84 6.08 -4.41
C PRO A 163 -21.03 5.30 -5.44
N ASP A 164 -21.55 5.17 -6.66
CA ASP A 164 -20.93 4.33 -7.69
C ASP A 164 -19.52 4.74 -8.07
N GLU A 165 -19.15 6.02 -7.90
CA GLU A 165 -17.78 6.50 -8.13
C GLU A 165 -16.74 5.72 -7.31
N TYR A 166 -17.05 5.28 -6.07
CA TYR A 166 -16.13 4.51 -5.23
C TYR A 166 -16.00 3.03 -5.63
N ARG A 167 -16.80 2.60 -6.60
CA ARG A 167 -16.73 1.28 -7.25
C ARG A 167 -16.33 1.39 -8.72
N THR A 168 -16.06 2.58 -9.23
CA THR A 168 -15.81 2.78 -10.67
C THR A 168 -14.65 3.70 -10.96
N THR A 169 -14.70 4.96 -10.53
CA THR A 169 -13.71 5.98 -10.89
C THR A 169 -12.78 6.35 -9.73
N LYS A 170 -13.03 5.86 -8.52
CA LYS A 170 -12.20 6.09 -7.34
C LYS A 170 -11.87 4.78 -6.67
N LEU A 171 -10.63 4.62 -6.22
CA LEU A 171 -10.27 3.61 -5.23
C LEU A 171 -10.55 4.21 -3.85
N VAL A 172 -11.24 3.48 -2.99
CA VAL A 172 -11.40 3.84 -1.57
C VAL A 172 -10.80 2.74 -0.70
N LEU A 173 -9.93 3.13 0.21
CA LEU A 173 -9.27 2.24 1.15
C LEU A 173 -9.55 2.69 2.58
N ARG A 174 -9.80 1.71 3.46
CA ARG A 174 -10.01 1.89 4.90
C ARG A 174 -8.67 1.71 5.63
N LYS A 175 -8.35 2.62 6.55
CA LYS A 175 -7.25 2.42 7.50
C LYS A 175 -7.59 1.32 8.49
N ILE A 176 -6.71 0.33 8.61
CA ILE A 176 -6.76 -0.76 9.57
C ILE A 176 -5.57 -0.62 10.50
N SER A 177 -5.84 -0.63 11.81
CA SER A 177 -4.79 -0.55 12.82
C SER A 177 -3.97 -1.83 12.89
N ALA A 178 -2.66 -1.66 13.11
CA ALA A 178 -1.76 -2.72 13.54
C ALA A 178 -2.37 -3.50 14.72
N GLY A 179 -2.07 -4.79 14.82
CA GLY A 179 -2.67 -5.61 15.85
C GLY A 179 -2.23 -7.06 15.80
N THR A 180 -2.81 -7.86 16.69
CA THR A 180 -2.52 -9.29 16.81
C THR A 180 -3.83 -10.07 16.70
N PHE A 181 -3.80 -11.18 15.95
CA PHE A 181 -4.97 -12.04 15.75
C PHE A 181 -4.55 -13.51 15.62
N MET A 182 -5.55 -14.40 15.63
CA MET A 182 -5.36 -15.81 15.32
C MET A 182 -5.59 -16.03 13.82
N MET A 183 -4.55 -16.47 13.11
CA MET A 183 -4.55 -16.80 11.69
C MET A 183 -4.69 -18.32 11.50
N GLY A 184 -5.43 -18.75 10.47
CA GLY A 184 -5.78 -20.16 10.26
C GLY A 184 -7.08 -20.55 10.96
N SER A 185 -7.35 -21.85 11.11
CA SER A 185 -8.60 -22.37 11.67
C SER A 185 -8.38 -23.39 12.79
N PRO A 186 -9.29 -23.48 13.78
CA PRO A 186 -9.36 -24.59 14.71
C PRO A 186 -9.42 -25.95 14.00
N ALA A 187 -8.94 -27.02 14.65
CA ALA A 187 -8.95 -28.38 14.08
C ALA A 187 -10.36 -28.93 13.82
N ASP A 188 -11.34 -28.41 14.53
CA ASP A 188 -12.75 -28.79 14.48
C ASP A 188 -13.65 -27.76 13.76
N GLU A 189 -13.07 -26.77 13.08
CA GLU A 189 -13.85 -25.82 12.29
C GLU A 189 -14.59 -26.55 11.15
N PHE A 190 -15.92 -26.42 11.11
CA PHE A 190 -16.72 -27.06 10.07
C PHE A 190 -16.39 -26.49 8.69
N GLY A 191 -16.01 -27.36 7.74
CA GLY A 191 -15.51 -26.98 6.42
C GLY A 191 -13.99 -26.95 6.29
N ARG A 192 -13.24 -27.15 7.38
CA ARG A 192 -11.81 -27.45 7.30
C ARG A 192 -11.57 -28.83 6.69
N ASN A 193 -10.67 -28.92 5.73
CA ASN A 193 -10.17 -30.18 5.21
C ASN A 193 -8.79 -30.51 5.82
N PRO A 194 -8.67 -31.38 6.82
CA PRO A 194 -7.39 -31.67 7.47
C PRO A 194 -6.42 -32.43 6.57
N GLU A 195 -6.92 -33.13 5.55
CA GLU A 195 -6.11 -33.83 4.55
C GLU A 195 -5.85 -32.98 3.30
N GLY A 196 -6.40 -31.76 3.27
CA GLY A 196 -6.32 -30.88 2.14
C GLY A 196 -5.01 -30.10 2.03
N GLU A 197 -4.96 -29.30 0.98
CA GLU A 197 -3.84 -28.44 0.67
C GLU A 197 -4.01 -27.05 1.26
N GLU A 198 -5.06 -26.76 2.04
CA GLU A 198 -5.31 -25.42 2.57
C GLU A 198 -4.31 -25.04 3.67
N LYS A 199 -3.66 -26.00 4.34
CA LYS A 199 -2.53 -25.74 5.26
C LYS A 199 -2.82 -24.60 6.24
N GLU A 200 -3.93 -24.71 6.96
CA GLU A 200 -4.54 -23.63 7.74
C GLU A 200 -4.35 -23.80 9.26
N THR A 201 -3.22 -24.37 9.72
CA THR A 201 -2.97 -24.52 11.16
C THR A 201 -3.05 -23.20 11.92
N LEU A 202 -3.87 -23.19 12.98
CA LEU A 202 -4.14 -22.01 13.80
C LEU A 202 -2.89 -21.55 14.57
N HIS A 203 -2.52 -20.27 14.42
CA HIS A 203 -1.38 -19.67 15.12
C HIS A 203 -1.59 -18.17 15.32
N GLN A 204 -0.80 -17.57 16.20
CA GLN A 204 -0.89 -16.13 16.48
C GLN A 204 -0.04 -15.34 15.48
N VAL A 205 -0.60 -14.27 14.90
CA VAL A 205 0.12 -13.35 14.03
C VAL A 205 0.01 -11.93 14.55
N THR A 206 1.13 -11.21 14.60
CA THR A 206 1.19 -9.78 14.89
C THR A 206 1.57 -9.00 13.63
N LEU A 207 0.71 -8.07 13.22
CA LEU A 207 1.00 -7.04 12.21
C LEU A 207 1.48 -5.78 12.92
N THR A 208 2.68 -5.30 12.58
CA THR A 208 3.33 -4.20 13.33
C THR A 208 3.01 -2.81 12.80
N LYS A 209 2.39 -2.72 11.62
CA LYS A 209 2.08 -1.46 10.95
C LYS A 209 0.61 -1.33 10.61
N ASP A 210 0.09 -0.12 10.77
CA ASP A 210 -1.19 0.25 10.19
C ASP A 210 -1.11 0.14 8.66
N PHE A 211 -2.23 -0.16 8.02
CA PHE A 211 -2.30 -0.20 6.56
C PHE A 211 -3.66 0.27 6.07
N TYR A 212 -3.70 0.85 4.89
CA TYR A 212 -4.92 1.05 4.13
C TYR A 212 -5.21 -0.21 3.32
N VAL A 213 -6.46 -0.65 3.26
CA VAL A 213 -6.91 -1.76 2.40
C VAL A 213 -8.17 -1.37 1.65
N GLY A 214 -8.25 -1.79 0.39
CA GLY A 214 -9.41 -1.60 -0.48
C GLY A 214 -10.69 -2.05 0.22
N VAL A 215 -11.67 -1.15 0.29
CA VAL A 215 -13.02 -1.46 0.79
C VAL A 215 -13.65 -2.56 -0.06
N PHE A 216 -13.37 -2.52 -1.36
CA PHE A 216 -13.81 -3.45 -2.38
C PHE A 216 -12.61 -4.11 -3.05
N GLU A 217 -12.87 -5.21 -3.76
CA GLU A 217 -12.02 -5.68 -4.85
C GLU A 217 -11.82 -4.55 -5.89
N VAL A 218 -10.71 -4.56 -6.61
CA VAL A 218 -10.54 -3.65 -7.75
C VAL A 218 -11.57 -4.01 -8.81
N THR A 219 -12.34 -3.03 -9.28
CA THR A 219 -13.39 -3.25 -10.27
C THR A 219 -12.86 -3.16 -11.70
N GLN A 220 -13.62 -3.70 -12.65
CA GLN A 220 -13.23 -3.69 -14.06
C GLN A 220 -13.07 -2.26 -14.60
N LYS A 221 -13.88 -1.30 -14.12
CA LYS A 221 -13.71 0.11 -14.49
C LYS A 221 -12.45 0.72 -13.90
N GLN A 222 -12.12 0.42 -12.65
CA GLN A 222 -10.87 0.90 -12.03
C GLN A 222 -9.64 0.33 -12.73
N TRP A 223 -9.68 -0.97 -13.10
CA TRP A 223 -8.64 -1.58 -13.92
C TRP A 223 -8.47 -0.87 -15.27
N GLU A 224 -9.57 -0.65 -15.99
CA GLU A 224 -9.56 0.07 -17.28
C GLU A 224 -8.94 1.47 -17.14
N LEU A 225 -9.26 2.19 -16.06
CA LEU A 225 -8.74 3.54 -15.82
C LEU A 225 -7.24 3.57 -15.48
N VAL A 226 -6.66 2.46 -15.00
CA VAL A 226 -5.22 2.36 -14.70
C VAL A 226 -4.44 1.76 -15.88
N VAL A 227 -4.92 0.65 -16.43
CA VAL A 227 -4.21 -0.16 -17.42
C VAL A 227 -4.57 0.22 -18.86
N GLY A 228 -5.80 0.69 -19.09
CA GLY A 228 -6.30 1.04 -20.43
C GLY A 228 -6.80 -0.14 -21.26
N ALA A 229 -7.07 -1.29 -20.63
CA ALA A 229 -7.56 -2.50 -21.28
C ALA A 229 -8.65 -3.19 -20.45
N TRP A 230 -9.31 -4.20 -21.04
CA TRP A 230 -10.39 -4.97 -20.43
C TRP A 230 -10.12 -6.48 -20.53
N PRO A 231 -9.67 -7.15 -19.46
CA PRO A 231 -9.32 -8.58 -19.51
C PRO A 231 -10.48 -9.50 -19.11
N SER A 232 -11.48 -8.97 -18.41
CA SER A 232 -12.49 -9.74 -17.70
C SER A 232 -13.50 -10.42 -18.62
N LYS A 233 -13.87 -11.67 -18.29
CA LYS A 233 -14.88 -12.48 -18.97
C LYS A 233 -16.26 -11.83 -18.90
N PHE A 234 -16.66 -11.32 -17.74
CA PHE A 234 -18.02 -10.80 -17.54
C PHE A 234 -18.19 -9.38 -18.08
N PHE A 235 -18.31 -9.25 -19.41
CA PHE A 235 -18.14 -8.00 -20.15
C PHE A 235 -19.43 -7.22 -20.47
N ASN A 236 -20.60 -7.62 -19.96
CA ASN A 236 -21.86 -6.92 -20.24
C ASN A 236 -21.77 -5.42 -19.91
N GLU A 237 -21.84 -4.56 -20.94
CA GLU A 237 -21.55 -3.12 -20.86
C GLU A 237 -22.36 -2.37 -19.80
N ASN A 238 -23.58 -2.82 -19.51
CA ASN A 238 -24.47 -2.17 -18.54
C ASN A 238 -24.12 -2.48 -17.08
N PHE A 239 -23.39 -3.57 -16.83
CA PHE A 239 -23.17 -4.08 -15.47
C PHE A 239 -21.69 -4.21 -15.10
N ARG A 240 -20.81 -4.27 -16.10
CA ARG A 240 -19.42 -4.65 -15.93
C ARG A 240 -18.58 -3.65 -15.12
N ALA A 241 -18.94 -2.37 -15.12
CA ALA A 241 -18.11 -1.31 -14.53
C ALA A 241 -17.83 -1.51 -13.02
N ALA A 242 -18.84 -1.96 -12.26
CA ALA A 242 -18.74 -2.17 -10.82
C ALA A 242 -18.46 -3.63 -10.43
N ARG A 243 -18.34 -4.56 -11.39
CA ARG A 243 -17.92 -5.94 -11.11
C ARG A 243 -16.43 -5.96 -10.80
N PRO A 244 -15.94 -6.89 -9.96
CA PRO A 244 -14.51 -7.06 -9.76
C PRO A 244 -13.82 -7.38 -11.08
N VAL A 245 -12.59 -6.89 -11.23
CA VAL A 245 -11.72 -7.35 -12.30
C VAL A 245 -11.33 -8.79 -12.04
N GLU A 246 -11.59 -9.64 -13.02
CA GLU A 246 -11.13 -11.04 -13.09
C GLU A 246 -10.41 -11.30 -14.41
N ASN A 247 -9.87 -12.50 -14.56
CA ASN A 247 -8.91 -12.86 -15.61
C ASN A 247 -7.65 -11.99 -15.59
N VAL A 248 -7.15 -11.72 -14.39
CA VAL A 248 -5.87 -11.04 -14.18
C VAL A 248 -4.92 -11.95 -13.40
N SER A 249 -3.69 -12.05 -13.88
CA SER A 249 -2.64 -12.82 -13.23
C SER A 249 -1.88 -11.96 -12.21
N TYR A 250 -1.11 -12.61 -11.31
CA TYR A 250 -0.18 -11.88 -10.43
C TYR A 250 0.81 -11.04 -11.26
N GLU A 251 1.25 -11.58 -12.40
CA GLU A 251 2.15 -10.91 -13.34
C GLU A 251 1.51 -9.69 -14.02
N ASP A 252 0.21 -9.66 -14.27
CA ASP A 252 -0.46 -8.45 -14.77
C ASP A 252 -0.53 -7.36 -13.68
N ILE A 253 -0.62 -7.78 -12.42
CA ILE A 253 -0.79 -6.88 -11.28
C ILE A 253 0.54 -6.28 -10.83
N ARG A 254 1.57 -7.10 -10.65
CA ARG A 254 2.89 -6.68 -10.16
C ARG A 254 4.00 -6.72 -11.20
N GLY A 255 3.84 -7.52 -12.25
CA GLY A 255 4.88 -7.77 -13.25
C GLY A 255 5.64 -9.09 -13.03
N ASN A 256 6.34 -9.54 -14.08
CA ASN A 256 6.98 -10.86 -14.16
C ASN A 256 8.51 -10.82 -14.15
N ASP A 257 9.12 -9.63 -14.14
CA ASP A 257 10.56 -9.48 -14.00
C ASP A 257 10.85 -8.99 -12.59
N ILE A 258 10.75 -7.67 -12.35
CA ILE A 258 11.05 -7.09 -11.05
C ILE A 258 9.95 -7.44 -10.03
N GLY A 259 8.69 -7.38 -10.46
CA GLY A 259 7.52 -7.63 -9.61
C GLY A 259 7.43 -9.03 -9.01
N SER A 260 8.09 -10.00 -9.65
CA SER A 260 8.16 -11.39 -9.21
C SER A 260 9.00 -11.60 -7.95
N GLY A 261 9.89 -10.65 -7.62
CA GLY A 261 10.90 -10.83 -6.58
C GLY A 261 10.45 -10.52 -5.15
N TRP A 262 9.15 -10.28 -4.90
CA TRP A 262 8.63 -10.21 -3.53
C TRP A 262 8.79 -11.56 -2.82
N PRO A 263 9.27 -11.61 -1.56
CA PRO A 263 9.49 -10.48 -0.63
C PRO A 263 10.91 -9.90 -0.62
N ALA A 264 11.85 -10.45 -1.38
CA ALA A 264 13.25 -9.99 -1.40
C ALA A 264 13.37 -8.55 -1.94
N ASN A 265 12.46 -8.16 -2.84
CA ASN A 265 12.28 -6.78 -3.26
C ASN A 265 10.79 -6.43 -3.23
N ASN A 266 10.46 -5.15 -3.04
CA ASN A 266 9.08 -4.68 -3.16
C ASN A 266 8.81 -3.88 -4.44
N ALA A 267 9.70 -3.97 -5.42
CA ALA A 267 9.52 -3.25 -6.68
C ALA A 267 8.47 -3.97 -7.56
N VAL A 268 7.96 -3.26 -8.55
CA VAL A 268 6.93 -3.71 -9.48
C VAL A 268 7.31 -3.22 -10.87
N ASP A 269 6.90 -3.95 -11.90
CA ASP A 269 7.20 -3.56 -13.28
C ASP A 269 6.31 -2.40 -13.73
N ASP A 270 6.88 -1.42 -14.42
CA ASP A 270 6.19 -0.18 -14.83
C ASP A 270 4.94 -0.44 -15.71
N TYR A 271 4.92 -1.55 -16.45
CA TYR A 271 3.80 -1.91 -17.31
C TYR A 271 2.60 -2.48 -16.54
N SER A 272 2.82 -2.98 -15.32
CA SER A 272 1.81 -3.66 -14.48
C SER A 272 0.80 -2.68 -13.89
N PHE A 273 -0.33 -3.20 -13.37
CA PHE A 273 -1.31 -2.36 -12.67
C PHE A 273 -0.65 -1.58 -11.51
N MET A 274 0.15 -2.25 -10.67
CA MET A 274 0.81 -1.62 -9.53
C MET A 274 1.86 -0.61 -9.99
N GLY A 275 2.67 -0.91 -11.01
CA GLY A 275 3.65 0.03 -11.56
C GLY A 275 2.99 1.35 -11.99
N ARG A 276 1.90 1.25 -12.75
CA ARG A 276 1.13 2.43 -13.21
C ARG A 276 0.50 3.20 -12.06
N LEU A 277 -0.12 2.50 -11.10
CA LEU A 277 -0.77 3.13 -9.95
C LEU A 277 0.27 3.87 -9.08
N ARG A 278 1.40 3.22 -8.78
CA ARG A 278 2.49 3.82 -8.00
C ARG A 278 3.09 5.03 -8.70
N ALA A 279 3.39 4.93 -9.99
CA ALA A 279 3.97 6.02 -10.76
C ALA A 279 3.08 7.28 -10.77
N LYS A 280 1.76 7.10 -10.83
CA LYS A 280 0.80 8.21 -10.91
C LYS A 280 0.38 8.77 -9.54
N THR A 281 0.58 8.02 -8.45
CA THR A 281 0.21 8.46 -7.09
C THR A 281 1.42 8.86 -6.24
N GLY A 282 2.61 8.35 -6.56
CA GLY A 282 3.80 8.46 -5.72
C GLY A 282 3.72 7.63 -4.43
N LEU A 283 2.75 6.72 -4.29
CA LEU A 283 2.53 5.91 -3.10
C LEU A 283 2.86 4.44 -3.35
N ASP A 284 3.26 3.72 -2.30
CA ASP A 284 3.68 2.32 -2.30
C ASP A 284 2.51 1.33 -2.21
N PHE A 285 1.52 1.47 -3.10
CA PHE A 285 0.38 0.55 -3.21
C PHE A 285 0.79 -0.86 -3.61
N ASP A 286 0.13 -1.88 -3.09
CA ASP A 286 0.46 -3.27 -3.40
C ASP A 286 -0.72 -4.24 -3.22
N LEU A 287 -0.50 -5.53 -3.45
CA LEU A 287 -1.36 -6.61 -2.94
C LEU A 287 -1.23 -6.74 -1.41
N PRO A 288 -2.25 -7.21 -0.68
CA PRO A 288 -2.12 -7.55 0.74
C PRO A 288 -1.13 -8.71 0.92
N THR A 289 -0.42 -8.74 2.05
CA THR A 289 0.09 -10.03 2.53
C THR A 289 -1.08 -10.94 2.90
N GLU A 290 -0.87 -12.25 2.89
CA GLU A 290 -1.89 -13.22 3.29
C GLU A 290 -2.40 -12.94 4.72
N ALA A 291 -1.48 -12.58 5.62
CA ALA A 291 -1.81 -12.20 6.98
C ALA A 291 -2.60 -10.88 7.05
N GLN A 292 -2.25 -9.87 6.26
CA GLN A 292 -3.05 -8.64 6.15
C GLN A 292 -4.45 -8.95 5.64
N TRP A 293 -4.57 -9.81 4.63
CA TRP A 293 -5.86 -10.22 4.07
C TRP A 293 -6.74 -10.93 5.10
N GLU A 294 -6.22 -11.93 5.82
CA GLU A 294 -7.02 -12.67 6.80
C GLU A 294 -7.39 -11.80 8.02
N TYR A 295 -6.46 -10.97 8.50
CA TYR A 295 -6.72 -10.02 9.57
C TYR A 295 -7.85 -9.05 9.19
N ALA A 296 -7.76 -8.49 7.99
CA ALA A 296 -8.76 -7.60 7.42
C ALA A 296 -10.10 -8.31 7.20
N CYS A 297 -10.09 -9.56 6.72
CA CYS A 297 -11.30 -10.39 6.52
C CYS A 297 -12.03 -10.58 7.85
N ARG A 298 -11.30 -11.07 8.86
CA ARG A 298 -11.84 -11.41 10.18
C ARG A 298 -12.37 -10.21 10.94
N ALA A 299 -11.74 -9.05 10.82
CA ALA A 299 -12.14 -7.81 11.51
C ALA A 299 -12.44 -8.00 13.01
N GLY A 300 -11.64 -8.83 13.69
CA GLY A 300 -11.76 -9.15 15.12
C GLY A 300 -12.56 -10.41 15.45
N THR A 301 -13.22 -11.04 14.47
CA THR A 301 -13.94 -12.31 14.68
C THR A 301 -13.00 -13.52 14.68
N THR A 302 -13.40 -14.60 15.34
CA THR A 302 -12.66 -15.88 15.40
C THR A 302 -13.42 -17.05 14.76
N THR A 303 -14.61 -16.79 14.21
CA THR A 303 -15.45 -17.76 13.52
C THR A 303 -14.99 -17.98 12.07
N ALA A 304 -15.62 -18.95 11.39
CA ALA A 304 -15.33 -19.26 9.98
C ALA A 304 -15.71 -18.10 9.03
N LEU A 305 -16.67 -17.26 9.40
CA LEU A 305 -17.09 -16.07 8.66
C LEU A 305 -16.96 -14.81 9.53
N ASN A 306 -16.74 -13.67 8.88
CA ASN A 306 -16.60 -12.34 9.51
C ASN A 306 -17.90 -11.74 10.06
N SER A 307 -19.00 -12.48 9.97
CA SER A 307 -20.31 -12.15 10.53
C SER A 307 -20.55 -12.72 11.93
N ASP A 308 -19.49 -13.17 12.61
CA ASP A 308 -19.54 -13.91 13.88
C ASP A 308 -20.31 -15.24 13.78
N LYS A 309 -20.31 -15.86 12.59
CA LYS A 309 -21.03 -17.11 12.29
C LYS A 309 -20.08 -18.16 11.72
N ASN A 310 -20.36 -19.42 12.04
CA ASN A 310 -19.73 -20.57 11.38
C ASN A 310 -20.58 -21.07 10.22
N LEU A 311 -19.99 -21.91 9.37
CA LEU A 311 -20.75 -22.63 8.35
C LEU A 311 -21.78 -23.57 8.99
N THR A 312 -22.94 -23.69 8.34
CA THR A 312 -24.01 -24.63 8.72
C THR A 312 -24.16 -25.77 7.71
N ALA A 313 -23.51 -25.66 6.56
CA ALA A 313 -23.46 -26.66 5.49
C ALA A 313 -22.22 -26.39 4.61
N LEU A 314 -21.69 -27.43 3.99
CA LEU A 314 -20.48 -27.34 3.15
C LEU A 314 -20.77 -26.73 1.77
N GLU A 315 -21.94 -27.04 1.20
CA GLU A 315 -22.30 -26.58 -0.14
C GLU A 315 -23.15 -25.31 -0.11
N GLU A 316 -24.40 -25.41 0.37
CA GLU A 316 -25.37 -24.31 0.46
C GLU A 316 -25.47 -23.81 1.91
N CYS A 317 -24.82 -22.69 2.21
CA CYS A 317 -24.85 -22.10 3.54
C CYS A 317 -25.54 -20.74 3.54
N VAL A 318 -26.63 -20.63 4.29
CA VAL A 318 -27.34 -19.36 4.55
C VAL A 318 -26.42 -18.30 5.15
N ASN A 319 -25.46 -18.69 6.00
CA ASN A 319 -24.55 -17.74 6.62
C ASN A 319 -23.56 -17.13 5.62
N VAL A 320 -23.13 -17.89 4.60
CA VAL A 320 -22.28 -17.35 3.50
C VAL A 320 -23.11 -16.43 2.60
N ALA A 321 -24.36 -16.79 2.31
CA ALA A 321 -25.26 -15.99 1.48
C ALA A 321 -25.50 -14.56 2.03
N GLU A 322 -25.33 -14.33 3.33
CA GLU A 322 -25.41 -13.01 3.95
C GLU A 322 -24.19 -12.11 3.66
N VAL A 323 -23.01 -12.73 3.49
CA VAL A 323 -21.72 -12.02 3.46
C VAL A 323 -20.98 -12.11 2.12
N GLY A 324 -21.47 -12.91 1.16
CA GLY A 324 -20.86 -12.91 -0.15
C GLY A 324 -21.54 -13.75 -1.24
N ARG A 325 -20.93 -13.64 -2.43
CA ARG A 325 -21.31 -14.33 -3.66
C ARG A 325 -20.54 -15.64 -3.77
N TYR A 326 -21.23 -16.77 -3.79
CA TYR A 326 -20.63 -18.09 -3.91
C TYR A 326 -21.47 -18.97 -4.84
N TRP A 327 -21.05 -20.20 -5.10
CA TRP A 327 -21.65 -21.10 -6.11
C TRP A 327 -23.19 -21.10 -6.09
N PHE A 328 -23.79 -21.22 -4.90
CA PHE A 328 -25.24 -21.40 -4.78
C PHE A 328 -26.05 -20.14 -5.14
N ASN A 329 -25.55 -18.95 -4.82
CA ASN A 329 -26.17 -17.67 -5.21
C ASN A 329 -25.47 -17.04 -6.43
N GLY A 330 -24.56 -17.79 -7.07
CA GLY A 330 -23.74 -17.46 -8.22
C GLY A 330 -24.49 -17.32 -9.55
N GLY A 331 -25.74 -17.80 -9.58
CA GLY A 331 -26.57 -17.87 -10.78
C GLY A 331 -26.24 -19.08 -11.66
N GLN A 332 -27.27 -19.60 -12.32
CA GLN A 332 -27.13 -20.75 -13.23
C GLN A 332 -26.59 -20.33 -14.61
N ASN A 333 -26.89 -19.10 -15.06
CA ASN A 333 -26.33 -18.56 -16.28
C ASN A 333 -24.95 -17.98 -15.99
N GLN A 334 -23.91 -18.50 -16.63
CA GLN A 334 -22.52 -18.07 -16.47
C GLN A 334 -21.94 -17.54 -17.79
N ASP A 335 -22.82 -17.13 -18.71
CA ASP A 335 -22.46 -16.49 -19.97
C ASP A 335 -21.68 -15.19 -19.72
N ALA A 336 -20.76 -14.87 -20.62
CA ALA A 336 -19.92 -13.69 -20.52
C ALA A 336 -20.72 -12.36 -20.58
N ASP A 337 -21.87 -12.36 -21.27
CA ASP A 337 -22.77 -11.19 -21.40
C ASP A 337 -23.93 -11.20 -20.38
N VAL A 338 -23.84 -11.99 -19.32
CA VAL A 338 -24.86 -12.02 -18.25
C VAL A 338 -24.83 -10.73 -17.42
N ASP A 339 -26.00 -10.33 -16.91
CA ASP A 339 -26.11 -9.29 -15.89
C ASP A 339 -25.55 -9.78 -14.53
N THR A 340 -25.81 -9.05 -13.44
CA THR A 340 -25.33 -9.44 -12.09
C THR A 340 -26.07 -10.64 -11.49
N THR A 341 -27.02 -11.26 -12.20
CA THR A 341 -27.68 -12.50 -11.76
C THR A 341 -26.80 -13.73 -11.92
N GLY A 342 -25.78 -13.68 -12.79
CA GLY A 342 -24.85 -14.78 -13.06
C GLY A 342 -23.39 -14.39 -12.88
N GLY A 343 -22.52 -15.30 -12.43
CA GLY A 343 -21.09 -15.02 -12.25
C GLY A 343 -20.78 -14.09 -11.08
N THR A 344 -19.85 -13.15 -11.29
CA THR A 344 -19.49 -12.12 -10.28
C THR A 344 -20.64 -11.15 -10.00
N ALA A 345 -20.79 -10.70 -8.76
CA ALA A 345 -21.69 -9.59 -8.43
C ALA A 345 -20.98 -8.24 -8.62
N ALA A 346 -21.73 -7.14 -8.55
CA ALA A 346 -21.11 -5.83 -8.35
C ALA A 346 -20.41 -5.82 -6.99
N ALA A 347 -19.22 -5.23 -6.90
CA ALA A 347 -18.51 -5.10 -5.64
C ALA A 347 -19.36 -4.31 -4.62
N GLY A 348 -19.34 -4.72 -3.37
CA GLY A 348 -20.12 -4.14 -2.30
C GLY A 348 -21.59 -4.59 -2.28
N SER A 349 -21.95 -5.69 -2.94
CA SER A 349 -23.34 -6.17 -2.97
C SER A 349 -23.78 -6.87 -1.69
N TYR A 350 -22.84 -7.37 -0.89
CA TYR A 350 -23.10 -8.14 0.32
C TYR A 350 -22.76 -7.36 1.59
N ARG A 351 -23.10 -7.94 2.76
CA ARG A 351 -22.87 -7.26 4.04
C ARG A 351 -21.36 -7.09 4.28
N PRO A 352 -20.89 -5.87 4.66
CA PRO A 352 -19.51 -5.68 5.02
C PRO A 352 -19.20 -6.27 6.40
N ASN A 353 -17.92 -6.49 6.68
CA ASN A 353 -17.46 -6.84 8.01
C ASN A 353 -17.45 -5.65 8.98
N ALA A 354 -17.05 -5.89 10.23
CA ALA A 354 -17.03 -4.87 11.29
C ALA A 354 -16.13 -3.65 10.98
N TRP A 355 -15.17 -3.78 10.06
CA TRP A 355 -14.28 -2.70 9.63
C TRP A 355 -14.70 -2.05 8.32
N GLY A 356 -15.75 -2.55 7.68
CA GLY A 356 -16.32 -1.98 6.48
C GLY A 356 -15.75 -2.49 5.18
N LEU A 357 -15.13 -3.66 5.19
CA LEU A 357 -14.65 -4.32 3.99
C LEU A 357 -15.74 -5.25 3.46
N TYR A 358 -15.95 -5.19 2.16
CA TYR A 358 -16.96 -5.95 1.44
C TYR A 358 -16.33 -7.13 0.71
N ASP A 359 -17.17 -8.11 0.42
CA ASP A 359 -16.86 -9.26 -0.44
C ASP A 359 -15.64 -10.08 0.01
N MET A 360 -15.33 -10.07 1.31
CA MET A 360 -14.24 -10.89 1.88
C MET A 360 -14.54 -12.41 1.90
N HIS A 361 -15.72 -12.82 1.41
CA HIS A 361 -16.25 -14.19 1.43
C HIS A 361 -16.93 -14.55 0.11
N GLY A 362 -16.16 -14.62 -0.98
CA GLY A 362 -16.65 -14.98 -2.30
C GLY A 362 -16.43 -13.86 -3.32
N ASN A 363 -17.32 -13.77 -4.31
CA ASN A 363 -17.22 -12.93 -5.50
C ASN A 363 -16.02 -13.32 -6.37
N VAL A 364 -14.81 -12.87 -6.07
CA VAL A 364 -13.58 -13.43 -6.66
C VAL A 364 -12.56 -13.77 -5.58
N LEU A 365 -11.76 -14.80 -5.85
CA LEU A 365 -10.54 -15.06 -5.11
C LEU A 365 -9.58 -13.88 -5.31
N GLU A 366 -8.81 -13.54 -4.29
CA GLU A 366 -7.96 -12.35 -4.32
C GLU A 366 -6.49 -12.71 -4.17
N TRP A 367 -5.67 -12.27 -5.13
CA TRP A 367 -4.21 -12.39 -5.05
C TRP A 367 -3.64 -11.74 -3.79
N CYS A 368 -2.74 -12.45 -3.13
CA CYS A 368 -1.88 -11.92 -2.08
C CYS A 368 -0.42 -11.90 -2.54
N LEU A 369 0.42 -11.19 -1.78
CA LEU A 369 1.86 -11.13 -2.01
C LEU A 369 2.56 -12.48 -1.83
N ASP A 370 2.09 -13.26 -0.88
CA ASP A 370 2.80 -14.39 -0.32
C ASP A 370 3.02 -15.51 -1.35
N TRP A 371 4.23 -16.06 -1.36
CA TRP A 371 4.45 -17.35 -1.98
C TRP A 371 3.73 -18.41 -1.15
N TRP A 372 3.09 -19.35 -1.83
CA TRP A 372 2.50 -20.52 -1.20
C TRP A 372 3.59 -21.36 -0.53
N ASP A 373 3.36 -21.72 0.72
CA ASP A 373 4.16 -22.70 1.44
C ASP A 373 3.43 -24.04 1.43
N PHE A 374 4.09 -25.09 0.95
CA PHE A 374 3.53 -26.43 0.88
C PHE A 374 3.59 -27.17 2.22
N GLU A 375 4.38 -26.65 3.15
CA GLU A 375 4.30 -27.03 4.56
C GLU A 375 3.13 -26.34 5.24
N ASP A 376 2.57 -26.99 6.27
CA ASP A 376 1.54 -26.38 7.08
C ASP A 376 2.12 -25.22 7.91
N TYR A 377 1.26 -24.27 8.30
CA TYR A 377 1.67 -23.20 9.18
C TYR A 377 2.33 -23.73 10.45
N SER A 378 3.44 -23.08 10.81
CA SER A 378 4.01 -23.26 12.14
C SER A 378 2.99 -22.85 13.20
N PRO A 379 2.75 -23.67 14.24
CA PRO A 379 1.84 -23.29 15.34
C PRO A 379 2.44 -22.20 16.25
N GLN A 380 3.67 -21.74 15.98
CA GLN A 380 4.33 -20.71 16.76
C GLN A 380 3.87 -19.30 16.36
N PRO A 381 3.90 -18.32 17.29
CA PRO A 381 3.62 -16.94 16.94
C PRO A 381 4.55 -16.40 15.85
N ALA A 382 4.01 -15.60 14.94
CA ALA A 382 4.74 -14.93 13.87
C ALA A 382 4.49 -13.41 13.88
N THR A 383 5.47 -12.64 13.42
CA THR A 383 5.38 -11.18 13.27
C THR A 383 5.62 -10.82 11.81
N ASP A 384 4.67 -10.10 11.20
CA ASP A 384 4.68 -9.73 9.78
C ASP A 384 5.13 -10.88 8.85
N PRO A 385 4.47 -12.06 8.89
CA PRO A 385 4.87 -13.21 8.07
C PRO A 385 4.77 -12.88 6.58
N LYS A 386 5.64 -13.51 5.78
CA LYS A 386 5.78 -13.27 4.34
C LYS A 386 5.65 -14.55 3.48
N GLY A 387 4.95 -15.55 4.01
CA GLY A 387 4.69 -16.81 3.32
C GLY A 387 5.94 -17.66 3.09
N GLY A 388 5.85 -18.53 2.09
CA GLY A 388 6.91 -19.46 1.68
C GLY A 388 8.10 -18.77 1.01
N ASP A 389 9.10 -19.56 0.65
CA ASP A 389 10.36 -19.10 0.08
C ASP A 389 10.34 -18.97 -1.46
N GLY A 390 9.20 -19.24 -2.10
CA GLY A 390 9.04 -19.20 -3.55
C GLY A 390 9.60 -20.41 -4.29
N ASN A 391 9.86 -21.52 -3.58
CA ASN A 391 10.22 -22.78 -4.20
C ASN A 391 8.98 -23.60 -4.59
N ALA A 392 9.08 -24.28 -5.72
CA ALA A 392 8.09 -25.27 -6.12
C ALA A 392 8.31 -26.58 -5.31
N PRO A 393 7.25 -27.25 -4.88
CA PRO A 393 7.34 -28.51 -4.16
C PRO A 393 7.64 -29.64 -5.16
N PRO A 394 8.08 -30.79 -4.67
CA PRO A 394 8.29 -31.97 -5.52
C PRO A 394 7.00 -32.34 -6.27
N GLY A 395 7.04 -32.26 -7.60
CA GLY A 395 5.92 -32.65 -8.48
C GLY A 395 4.99 -31.52 -8.92
N ALA A 396 5.18 -30.28 -8.45
CA ALA A 396 4.45 -29.13 -9.00
C ALA A 396 5.11 -28.59 -10.27
N ASN A 397 4.31 -27.92 -11.10
CA ASN A 397 4.74 -27.29 -12.35
C ASN A 397 5.43 -25.92 -12.16
N GLY A 398 5.68 -25.51 -10.92
CA GLY A 398 6.29 -24.22 -10.59
C GLY A 398 5.84 -23.69 -9.23
N PRO A 399 6.42 -22.56 -8.77
CA PRO A 399 5.99 -21.89 -7.54
C PRO A 399 4.64 -21.20 -7.74
N CYS A 400 3.87 -21.10 -6.66
CA CYS A 400 2.51 -20.54 -6.67
C CYS A 400 2.41 -19.39 -5.67
N ARG A 401 1.55 -18.41 -5.96
CA ARG A 401 1.20 -17.33 -5.03
C ARG A 401 -0.13 -17.62 -4.35
N ILE A 402 -0.30 -17.05 -3.17
CA ILE A 402 -1.52 -17.18 -2.38
C ILE A 402 -2.70 -16.45 -3.04
N ILE A 403 -3.87 -17.09 -2.99
CA ILE A 403 -5.17 -16.48 -3.27
C ILE A 403 -6.16 -16.79 -2.14
N ARG A 404 -7.05 -15.84 -1.81
CA ARG A 404 -7.92 -15.89 -0.61
C ARG A 404 -9.37 -15.52 -0.92
N GLY A 405 -10.31 -15.92 -0.05
CA GLY A 405 -11.70 -15.43 -0.04
C GLY A 405 -12.77 -16.33 -0.66
N GLY A 406 -12.40 -17.25 -1.54
CA GLY A 406 -13.36 -17.99 -2.36
C GLY A 406 -13.91 -17.14 -3.50
N SER A 407 -14.83 -17.67 -4.30
CA SER A 407 -15.39 -16.94 -5.44
C SER A 407 -16.84 -17.31 -5.71
N TRP A 408 -17.45 -16.63 -6.68
CA TRP A 408 -18.78 -16.95 -7.19
C TRP A 408 -18.95 -18.41 -7.63
N ALA A 409 -17.85 -19.13 -7.89
CA ALA A 409 -17.87 -20.53 -8.32
C ALA A 409 -17.53 -21.54 -7.21
N TYR A 410 -17.25 -21.09 -5.98
CA TYR A 410 -16.85 -21.96 -4.87
C TYR A 410 -18.03 -22.32 -3.97
N GLN A 411 -18.00 -23.52 -3.40
CA GLN A 411 -18.93 -23.93 -2.35
C GLN A 411 -18.65 -23.16 -1.04
N ALA A 412 -19.56 -23.27 -0.07
CA ALA A 412 -19.51 -22.48 1.16
C ALA A 412 -18.23 -22.73 2.00
N ASP A 413 -17.72 -23.96 2.00
CA ASP A 413 -16.46 -24.36 2.64
C ASP A 413 -15.22 -23.64 2.07
N GLY A 414 -15.23 -23.37 0.76
CA GLY A 414 -14.20 -22.60 0.06
C GLY A 414 -14.26 -21.09 0.30
N CYS A 415 -15.28 -20.59 1.02
CA CYS A 415 -15.46 -19.17 1.33
C CYS A 415 -15.14 -18.80 2.78
N ARG A 416 -14.57 -19.70 3.59
CA ARG A 416 -14.17 -19.42 4.98
C ARG A 416 -13.05 -18.38 5.05
N SER A 417 -12.97 -17.62 6.15
CA SER A 417 -11.86 -16.68 6.41
C SER A 417 -10.50 -17.38 6.35
N ALA A 418 -10.43 -18.63 6.82
CA ALA A 418 -9.20 -19.41 6.85
C ALA A 418 -8.86 -20.09 5.53
N TYR A 419 -9.81 -20.28 4.60
CA TYR A 419 -9.60 -21.08 3.37
C TYR A 419 -8.49 -20.51 2.48
N ARG A 420 -7.38 -21.24 2.35
CA ARG A 420 -6.23 -20.82 1.56
C ARG A 420 -6.23 -21.53 0.20
N GLY A 421 -6.02 -20.77 -0.86
CA GLY A 421 -5.74 -21.31 -2.19
C GLY A 421 -4.41 -20.82 -2.71
N TYR A 422 -3.95 -21.44 -3.80
CA TYR A 422 -2.79 -20.98 -4.53
C TYR A 422 -3.03 -21.03 -6.03
N TRP A 423 -2.26 -20.25 -6.77
CA TRP A 423 -2.28 -20.31 -8.23
C TRP A 423 -0.95 -19.89 -8.83
N PHE A 424 -0.71 -20.28 -10.09
CA PHE A 424 0.52 -19.92 -10.80
C PHE A 424 0.54 -18.41 -11.11
N PRO A 425 1.66 -17.70 -10.87
CA PRO A 425 1.73 -16.25 -11.04
C PRO A 425 1.34 -15.75 -12.43
N MET A 426 1.64 -16.54 -13.48
CA MET A 426 1.32 -16.25 -14.88
C MET A 426 -0.12 -16.58 -15.29
N ALA A 427 -0.85 -17.31 -14.45
CA ALA A 427 -2.15 -17.83 -14.81
C ALA A 427 -3.26 -16.89 -14.32
N SER A 428 -4.36 -16.86 -15.05
CA SER A 428 -5.55 -16.06 -14.76
C SER A 428 -6.80 -16.93 -14.82
N ALA A 429 -7.85 -16.50 -14.13
CA ALA A 429 -9.16 -17.17 -14.18
C ALA A 429 -10.29 -16.15 -13.96
N ASP A 430 -11.50 -16.50 -14.43
CA ASP A 430 -12.72 -15.70 -14.26
C ASP A 430 -13.27 -15.70 -12.82
N THR A 431 -12.57 -16.38 -11.91
CA THR A 431 -12.82 -16.45 -10.48
C THR A 431 -11.75 -15.75 -9.65
N VAL A 432 -10.71 -15.16 -10.26
CA VAL A 432 -9.57 -14.57 -9.54
C VAL A 432 -9.37 -13.11 -9.93
N GLY A 433 -9.39 -12.24 -8.93
CA GLY A 433 -9.08 -10.82 -8.99
C GLY A 433 -8.15 -10.41 -7.85
N PHE A 434 -8.31 -9.19 -7.33
CA PHE A 434 -7.49 -8.69 -6.22
C PHE A 434 -8.09 -7.44 -5.57
N ARG A 435 -7.57 -7.10 -4.38
CA ARG A 435 -7.72 -5.77 -3.77
C ARG A 435 -6.35 -5.14 -3.49
N VAL A 436 -6.35 -3.83 -3.28
CA VAL A 436 -5.11 -3.05 -3.07
C VAL A 436 -4.92 -2.74 -1.60
N VAL A 437 -3.67 -2.76 -1.12
CA VAL A 437 -3.26 -2.20 0.17
C VAL A 437 -2.23 -1.10 0.01
N LYS A 438 -2.05 -0.31 1.06
CA LYS A 438 -0.89 0.56 1.26
C LYS A 438 -0.48 0.53 2.73
N THR A 439 0.68 -0.05 3.02
CA THR A 439 1.21 -0.05 4.40
C THR A 439 1.63 1.37 4.80
N ILE A 440 1.37 1.76 6.04
CA ILE A 440 1.77 3.07 6.59
C ILE A 440 3.16 2.90 7.20
N GLN A 441 4.13 3.72 6.76
CA GLN A 441 5.53 3.49 7.05
C GLN A 441 5.97 4.00 8.42
#